data_AF-A0A849ZPU8-F1
#
_entry.id   AF-A0A849ZPU8-F1
#
_cell.length_a   1.000
_cell.length_b   1.000
_cell.length_c   1.000
_cell.angle_alpha   90.00
_cell.angle_beta   90.00
_cell.angle_gamma   90.00
#
_symmetry.space_group_name_H-M   'P 1'
#
loop_
_entity.id
_entity.type
_entity.pdbx_description
1 polymer ?
#
loop_
_entity_poly.entity_id
_entity_poly.type
_entity_poly.pdbx_seq_one_letter_code
_entity_poly.pdbx_strand_id
1 'polypeptide(L)'
;MSDRILCVDDDPNVLSGLERGLRRHFDVVTALGGLRGLEAIRTRGPFAVVVSDMRMPAMDGIQFLTRVREMAPQTVRIMLTGMTDQRTAAEAVNEGHIFRFLTKPCPPETLVTALRAGVDQYRLITAEREVLEKTLSGALKVVADILALVRPAAYGRAARVRQIVRQILRDLEAERPWEIEIAAILSQIGCVTLPDETLEKALHGLPMSEDEEKMVAEHPAVGSDLLRTIPRMEGVAEIIRHQDEPFTGGEATPLGSRVLKVALDYERLLSSGQAPVDALRALETAGSRYDRAVVLALARTLSAEPASEKRCIPIAHLAPGMVIAEDIRTKSGLLLIRHGQEVTESMILRLANFARLGLVHDEINVLAPDAPAAATPALQEVL
;
A
#
# COMPACT_ATOMS: atom_id res chain seq x y z
N MET A 1 16.64 -1.90 -11.67
CA MET A 1 16.11 -0.82 -12.53
C MET A 1 16.13 -1.32 -13.96
N SER A 2 14.98 -1.35 -14.64
CA SER A 2 14.86 -2.00 -15.93
C SER A 2 15.07 -1.00 -17.07
N ASP A 3 16.19 -1.12 -17.79
CA ASP A 3 16.43 -0.42 -19.05
C ASP A 3 15.68 -1.12 -20.20
N ARG A 4 14.40 -1.45 -19.91
CA ARG A 4 13.53 -2.23 -20.79
C ARG A 4 12.87 -1.33 -21.82
N ILE A 5 13.01 -1.72 -23.07
CA ILE A 5 12.48 -0.97 -24.20
C ILE A 5 11.51 -1.86 -24.97
N LEU A 6 10.31 -1.34 -25.22
CA LEU A 6 9.35 -1.99 -26.10
C LEU A 6 9.43 -1.35 -27.48
N CYS A 7 9.78 -2.12 -28.50
CA CYS A 7 9.72 -1.72 -29.91
C CYS A 7 8.45 -2.27 -30.57
N VAL A 8 7.66 -1.40 -31.20
CA VAL A 8 6.39 -1.75 -31.83
C VAL A 8 6.39 -1.28 -33.27
N ASP A 9 6.17 -2.21 -34.19
CA ASP A 9 6.18 -1.99 -35.64
C ASP A 9 5.33 -3.08 -36.29
N ASP A 10 4.79 -2.85 -37.48
CA ASP A 10 4.00 -3.83 -38.24
C ASP A 10 4.87 -4.71 -39.16
N ASP A 11 6.14 -4.35 -39.39
CA ASP A 11 7.10 -5.15 -40.14
C ASP A 11 8.02 -5.99 -39.22
N PRO A 12 7.95 -7.33 -39.26
CA PRO A 12 8.80 -8.19 -38.45
C PRO A 12 10.31 -8.03 -38.75
N ASN A 13 10.68 -7.62 -39.96
CA ASN A 13 12.07 -7.38 -40.33
C ASN A 13 12.62 -6.12 -39.66
N VAL A 14 11.79 -5.08 -39.54
CA VAL A 14 12.14 -3.85 -38.82
C VAL A 14 12.34 -4.16 -37.35
N LEU A 15 11.41 -4.91 -36.73
CA LEU A 15 11.56 -5.36 -35.34
C LEU A 15 12.84 -6.15 -35.10
N SER A 16 13.16 -7.12 -35.97
CA SER A 16 14.40 -7.89 -35.88
C SER A 16 15.65 -7.02 -36.08
N GLY A 17 15.57 -5.99 -36.92
CA GLY A 17 16.61 -4.98 -37.08
C GLY A 17 16.84 -4.18 -35.80
N LEU A 18 15.76 -3.65 -35.21
CA LEU A 18 15.78 -2.88 -33.97
C LEU A 18 16.32 -3.71 -32.81
N GLU A 19 15.82 -4.94 -32.62
CA GLU A 19 16.29 -5.85 -31.59
C GLU A 19 17.80 -6.12 -31.70
N ARG A 20 18.28 -6.47 -32.90
CA ARG A 20 19.71 -6.72 -33.13
C ARG A 20 20.58 -5.49 -32.87
N GLY A 21 20.10 -4.31 -33.25
CA GLY A 21 20.80 -3.03 -33.06
C GLY A 21 20.85 -2.57 -31.60
N LEU A 22 19.83 -2.91 -30.81
CA LEU A 22 19.64 -2.37 -29.46
C LEU A 22 19.98 -3.34 -28.34
N ARG A 23 19.95 -4.66 -28.55
CA ARG A 23 20.18 -5.70 -27.51
C ARG A 23 21.51 -5.61 -26.76
N ARG A 24 22.51 -4.90 -27.30
CA ARG A 24 23.80 -4.66 -26.62
C ARG A 24 23.74 -3.53 -25.59
N HIS A 25 22.70 -2.71 -25.65
CA HIS A 25 22.56 -1.51 -24.84
C HIS A 25 21.34 -1.56 -23.90
N PHE A 26 20.30 -2.31 -24.27
CA PHE A 26 19.03 -2.32 -23.57
C PHE A 26 18.42 -3.73 -23.54
N ASP A 27 17.50 -3.95 -22.60
CA ASP A 27 16.64 -5.15 -22.58
C ASP A 27 15.45 -4.90 -23.52
N VAL A 28 15.46 -5.50 -24.71
CA VAL A 28 14.53 -5.16 -25.79
C VAL A 28 13.44 -6.21 -25.88
N VAL A 29 12.19 -5.75 -25.84
CA VAL A 29 11.01 -6.53 -26.17
C VAL A 29 10.41 -5.97 -27.44
N THR A 30 10.00 -6.84 -28.35
CA THR A 30 9.35 -6.44 -29.61
C THR A 30 7.89 -6.88 -29.64
N ALA A 31 7.02 -6.08 -30.26
CA ALA A 31 5.63 -6.43 -30.51
C ALA A 31 5.20 -6.08 -31.93
N LEU A 32 4.51 -7.01 -32.59
CA LEU A 32 4.01 -6.83 -33.95
C LEU A 32 2.68 -6.07 -33.93
N GLY A 33 2.75 -4.76 -34.19
CA GLY A 33 1.61 -3.83 -34.20
C GLY A 33 1.09 -3.40 -32.82
N GLY A 34 0.28 -2.34 -32.82
CA GLY A 34 -0.19 -1.66 -31.60
C GLY A 34 -0.95 -2.55 -30.60
N LEU A 35 -1.80 -3.47 -31.07
CA LEU A 35 -2.56 -4.37 -30.18
C LEU A 35 -1.66 -5.28 -29.34
N ARG A 36 -0.66 -5.90 -29.98
CA ARG A 36 0.35 -6.71 -29.28
C ARG A 36 1.24 -5.86 -28.40
N GLY A 37 1.50 -4.61 -28.79
CA GLY A 37 2.17 -3.64 -27.95
C GLY A 37 1.43 -3.40 -26.62
N LEU A 38 0.12 -3.17 -26.66
CA LEU A 38 -0.69 -2.94 -25.44
C LEU A 38 -0.81 -4.20 -24.57
N GLU A 39 -0.85 -5.38 -25.19
CA GLU A 39 -0.76 -6.65 -24.47
C GLU A 39 0.59 -6.81 -23.76
N ALA A 40 1.70 -6.46 -24.43
CA ALA A 40 3.03 -6.49 -23.84
C ALA A 40 3.16 -5.52 -22.67
N ILE A 41 2.63 -4.29 -22.77
CA ILE A 41 2.59 -3.34 -21.65
C ILE A 41 1.91 -3.95 -20.41
N ARG A 42 0.75 -4.61 -20.59
CA ARG A 42 -0.01 -5.21 -19.48
C ARG A 42 0.69 -6.41 -18.85
N THR A 43 1.29 -7.27 -19.67
CA THR A 43 1.75 -8.59 -19.24
C THR A 43 3.24 -8.66 -18.93
N ARG A 44 4.04 -7.76 -19.51
CA ARG A 44 5.52 -7.78 -19.44
C ARG A 44 6.13 -6.47 -18.97
N GLY A 45 5.31 -5.46 -18.70
CA GLY A 45 5.77 -4.18 -18.13
C GLY A 45 6.39 -4.34 -16.73
N PRO A 46 6.98 -3.26 -16.18
CA PRO A 46 7.08 -1.92 -16.76
C PRO A 46 8.16 -1.80 -17.86
N PHE A 47 7.99 -0.81 -18.74
CA PHE A 47 8.99 -0.43 -19.76
C PHE A 47 9.44 1.00 -19.52
N ALA A 48 10.74 1.27 -19.65
CA ALA A 48 11.26 2.62 -19.53
C ALA A 48 10.90 3.46 -20.74
N VAL A 49 11.05 2.88 -21.94
CA VAL A 49 10.76 3.55 -23.21
C VAL A 49 9.95 2.64 -24.12
N VAL A 50 8.95 3.20 -24.79
CA VAL A 50 8.26 2.58 -25.92
C VAL A 50 8.64 3.33 -27.18
N VAL A 51 9.06 2.58 -28.19
CA VAL A 51 9.33 3.09 -29.53
C VAL A 51 8.29 2.49 -30.47
N SER A 52 7.46 3.33 -31.09
CA SER A 52 6.43 2.88 -32.03
C SER A 52 6.68 3.44 -33.42
N ASP A 53 6.42 2.64 -34.45
CA ASP A 53 6.17 3.18 -35.78
C ASP A 53 4.90 4.01 -35.81
N MET A 54 4.82 4.94 -36.77
CA MET A 54 3.63 5.75 -37.04
C MET A 54 2.55 4.96 -37.78
N ARG A 55 2.91 4.23 -38.84
CA ARG A 55 1.95 3.59 -39.75
C ARG A 55 1.83 2.12 -39.41
N MET A 56 0.80 1.79 -38.64
CA MET A 56 0.48 0.40 -38.31
C MET A 56 -0.99 0.11 -38.67
N PRO A 57 -1.31 -1.06 -39.25
CA PRO A 57 -2.69 -1.46 -39.53
C PRO A 57 -3.53 -1.56 -38.25
N ALA A 58 -4.82 -1.26 -38.37
CA ALA A 58 -5.86 -1.27 -37.32
C ALA A 58 -5.67 -0.26 -36.17
N MET A 59 -4.44 0.02 -35.73
CA MET A 59 -4.13 1.03 -34.72
C MET A 59 -2.81 1.69 -35.06
N ASP A 60 -2.85 2.98 -35.37
CA ASP A 60 -1.65 3.74 -35.69
C ASP A 60 -0.79 4.05 -34.45
N GLY A 61 0.42 4.57 -34.67
CA GLY A 61 1.36 4.89 -33.60
C GLY A 61 0.85 5.93 -32.61
N ILE A 62 0.02 6.89 -33.05
CA ILE A 62 -0.54 7.92 -32.16
C ILE A 62 -1.58 7.29 -31.24
N GLN A 63 -2.55 6.58 -31.81
CA GLN A 63 -3.60 5.88 -31.06
C GLN A 63 -3.00 4.88 -30.06
N PHE A 64 -1.94 4.18 -30.47
CA PHE A 64 -1.21 3.28 -29.60
C PHE A 64 -0.55 4.04 -28.44
N LEU A 65 0.25 5.07 -28.71
CA LEU A 65 0.97 5.81 -27.67
C LEU A 65 0.04 6.60 -26.73
N THR A 66 -1.12 7.05 -27.20
CA THR A 66 -2.18 7.63 -26.35
C THR A 66 -2.71 6.61 -25.35
N ARG A 67 -2.99 5.37 -25.78
CA ARG A 67 -3.38 4.30 -24.85
C ARG A 67 -2.24 3.89 -23.90
N VAL A 68 -1.00 3.89 -24.38
CA VAL A 68 0.18 3.66 -23.51
C VAL A 68 0.25 4.74 -22.42
N ARG A 69 -0.05 6.00 -22.73
CA ARG A 69 -0.09 7.08 -21.73
C ARG A 69 -1.13 6.82 -20.65
N GLU A 70 -2.32 6.32 -21.00
CA GLU A 70 -3.37 6.00 -20.03
C GLU A 70 -2.98 4.82 -19.14
N MET A 71 -2.40 3.76 -19.74
CA MET A 71 -2.08 2.51 -19.04
C MET A 71 -0.76 2.56 -18.27
N ALA A 72 0.22 3.31 -18.77
CA ALA A 72 1.56 3.41 -18.24
C ALA A 72 2.10 4.84 -18.43
N PRO A 73 1.58 5.82 -17.67
CA PRO A 73 1.86 7.24 -17.88
C PRO A 73 3.35 7.60 -17.78
N GLN A 74 4.11 6.86 -16.96
CA GLN A 74 5.53 7.10 -16.75
C GLN A 74 6.42 6.61 -17.89
N THR A 75 5.95 5.66 -18.70
CA THR A 75 6.71 5.11 -19.82
C THR A 75 6.99 6.20 -20.84
N VAL A 76 8.25 6.45 -21.17
CA VAL A 76 8.62 7.47 -22.15
C VAL A 76 8.28 6.99 -23.55
N ARG A 77 7.61 7.83 -24.34
CA ARG A 77 7.05 7.46 -25.64
C ARG A 77 7.87 8.14 -26.74
N ILE A 78 8.45 7.34 -27.64
CA ILE A 78 9.21 7.79 -28.81
C ILE A 78 8.52 7.27 -30.07
N MET A 79 8.41 8.13 -31.08
CA MET A 79 7.87 7.74 -32.38
C MET A 79 8.98 7.66 -33.43
N LEU A 80 9.02 6.56 -34.17
CA LEU A 80 9.77 6.41 -35.41
C LEU A 80 8.81 6.66 -36.58
N THR A 81 9.15 7.58 -37.48
CA THR A 81 8.24 8.02 -38.55
C THR A 81 8.95 8.30 -39.87
N GLY A 82 8.25 8.18 -40.99
CA GLY A 82 8.78 8.56 -42.31
C GLY A 82 8.75 10.08 -42.54
N MET A 83 9.52 10.58 -43.51
CA MET A 83 9.56 12.02 -43.84
C MET A 83 8.20 12.58 -44.29
N THR A 84 7.36 11.75 -44.92
CA THR A 84 6.01 12.13 -45.39
C THR A 84 5.00 12.32 -44.25
N ASP A 85 5.29 11.79 -43.06
CA ASP A 85 4.36 11.73 -41.94
C ASP A 85 4.66 12.79 -40.86
N GLN A 86 5.80 13.50 -40.96
CA GLN A 86 6.26 14.44 -39.93
C GLN A 86 5.35 15.65 -39.71
N ARG A 87 4.75 16.21 -40.77
CA ARG A 87 3.87 17.39 -40.66
C ARG A 87 2.57 17.05 -39.93
N THR A 88 1.94 15.92 -40.29
CA THR A 88 0.71 15.43 -39.66
C THR A 88 0.97 14.90 -38.24
N ALA A 89 2.14 14.31 -38.01
CA ALA A 89 2.53 13.85 -36.67
C ALA A 89 2.69 15.03 -35.71
N ALA A 90 3.41 16.11 -36.08
CA ALA A 90 3.67 17.23 -35.17
C ALA A 90 2.39 17.94 -34.66
N GLU A 91 1.31 17.96 -35.45
CA GLU A 91 0.04 18.59 -35.08
C GLU A 91 -0.80 17.71 -34.12
N ALA A 92 -0.73 16.39 -34.25
CA ALA A 92 -1.45 15.44 -33.39
C ALA A 92 -0.78 15.18 -32.02
N VAL A 93 0.38 15.80 -31.78
CA VAL A 93 1.33 15.44 -30.70
C VAL A 93 1.04 16.04 -29.34
N ASN A 94 0.28 17.13 -29.29
CA ASN A 94 -0.08 17.73 -28.02
C ASN A 94 -0.96 16.80 -27.17
N GLU A 95 -1.66 15.83 -27.78
CA GLU A 95 -2.54 14.90 -27.07
C GLU A 95 -1.81 13.66 -26.52
N GLY A 96 -0.71 13.23 -27.15
CA GLY A 96 0.02 11.99 -26.79
C GLY A 96 1.22 12.16 -25.84
N HIS A 97 1.65 13.40 -25.54
CA HIS A 97 2.91 13.71 -24.85
C HIS A 97 4.08 12.82 -25.29
N ILE A 98 4.34 12.83 -26.60
CA ILE A 98 5.46 12.11 -27.19
C ILE A 98 6.74 12.87 -26.86
N PHE A 99 7.72 12.16 -26.30
CA PHE A 99 8.98 12.75 -25.85
C PHE A 99 9.88 13.14 -27.02
N ARG A 100 9.93 12.32 -28.07
CA ARG A 100 10.78 12.57 -29.23
C ARG A 100 10.27 11.88 -30.51
N PHE A 101 10.49 12.55 -31.63
CA PHE A 101 10.32 12.02 -32.98
C PHE A 101 11.67 11.68 -33.59
N LEU A 102 11.75 10.52 -34.23
CA LEU A 102 12.89 10.07 -35.00
C LEU A 102 12.45 9.74 -36.42
N THR A 103 13.24 10.14 -37.40
CA THR A 103 12.92 9.89 -38.81
C THR A 103 13.53 8.57 -39.28
N LYS A 104 12.76 7.78 -40.03
CA LYS A 104 13.24 6.60 -40.77
C LYS A 104 13.85 7.03 -42.12
N PRO A 105 15.01 6.49 -42.55
CA PRO A 105 15.85 5.54 -41.81
C PRO A 105 16.57 6.22 -40.63
N CYS A 106 16.57 5.56 -39.47
CA CYS A 106 17.21 6.07 -38.26
C CYS A 106 18.56 5.35 -38.05
N PRO A 107 19.70 6.07 -38.04
CA PRO A 107 20.99 5.46 -37.72
C PRO A 107 20.98 4.84 -36.31
N PRO A 108 21.59 3.65 -36.11
CA PRO A 108 21.59 2.98 -34.81
C PRO A 108 22.08 3.86 -33.66
N GLU A 109 23.15 4.64 -33.87
CA GLU A 109 23.71 5.53 -32.84
C GLU A 109 22.75 6.65 -32.43
N THR A 110 22.01 7.21 -33.39
CA THR A 110 20.98 8.22 -33.15
C THR A 110 19.85 7.64 -32.31
N LEU A 111 19.39 6.43 -32.65
CA LEU A 111 18.35 5.73 -31.90
C LEU A 111 18.81 5.40 -30.48
N VAL A 112 20.03 4.87 -30.32
CA VAL A 112 20.60 4.58 -28.99
C VAL A 112 20.70 5.85 -28.14
N THR A 113 21.15 6.97 -28.73
CA THR A 113 21.24 8.26 -28.02
C THR A 113 19.87 8.76 -27.57
N ALA A 114 18.87 8.66 -28.45
CA ALA A 114 17.49 9.04 -28.11
C ALA A 114 16.88 8.14 -27.04
N LEU A 115 17.14 6.83 -27.09
CA LEU A 115 16.69 5.87 -26.10
C LEU A 115 17.35 6.10 -24.74
N ARG A 116 18.66 6.39 -24.69
CA ARG A 116 19.34 6.76 -23.44
C ARG A 116 18.71 8.00 -22.80
N ALA A 117 18.49 9.06 -23.59
CA ALA A 117 17.80 10.25 -23.10
C ALA A 117 16.37 9.93 -22.62
N GLY A 118 15.66 9.02 -23.29
CA GLY A 118 14.34 8.55 -22.86
C GLY A 118 14.38 7.75 -21.56
N VAL A 119 15.38 6.88 -21.39
CA VAL A 119 15.60 6.14 -20.13
C VAL A 119 15.94 7.09 -18.99
N ASP A 120 16.78 8.10 -19.24
CA ASP A 120 17.12 9.10 -18.22
C ASP A 120 15.89 9.94 -17.83
N GLN A 121 15.04 10.32 -18.80
CA GLN A 121 13.76 10.97 -18.53
C GLN A 121 12.81 10.07 -17.72
N TYR A 122 12.72 8.78 -18.08
CA TYR A 122 11.94 7.81 -17.32
C TYR A 122 12.42 7.74 -15.87
N ARG A 123 13.74 7.64 -15.67
CA ARG A 123 14.36 7.62 -14.34
C ARG A 123 14.05 8.87 -13.54
N LEU A 124 14.06 10.05 -14.15
CA LEU A 124 13.71 11.29 -13.46
C LEU A 124 12.25 11.28 -12.98
N ILE A 125 11.33 10.89 -13.86
CA ILE A 125 9.89 10.79 -13.56
C ILE A 125 9.63 9.76 -12.46
N THR A 126 10.26 8.59 -12.53
CA THR A 126 10.08 7.54 -11.52
C THR A 126 10.81 7.86 -10.22
N ALA A 127 11.95 8.53 -10.25
CA ALA A 127 12.70 8.91 -9.05
C ALA A 127 11.93 9.93 -8.21
N GLU A 128 11.30 10.93 -8.81
CA GLU A 128 10.45 11.87 -8.08
C GLU A 128 9.31 11.13 -7.35
N ARG A 129 8.67 10.19 -8.04
CA ARG A 129 7.61 9.36 -7.47
C ARG A 129 8.13 8.46 -6.35
N GLU A 130 9.23 7.74 -6.57
CA GLU A 130 9.85 6.87 -5.56
C GLU A 130 10.29 7.67 -4.32
N VAL A 131 10.87 8.86 -4.50
CA VAL A 131 11.26 9.74 -3.38
C VAL A 131 10.02 10.20 -2.63
N LEU A 132 8.97 10.61 -3.33
CA LEU A 132 7.71 11.03 -2.70
C LEU A 132 7.07 9.87 -1.92
N GLU A 133 7.05 8.66 -2.48
CA GLU A 133 6.50 7.47 -1.84
C GLU A 133 7.34 7.03 -0.63
N LYS A 134 8.67 7.03 -0.74
CA LYS A 134 9.59 6.76 0.37
C LYS A 134 9.49 7.82 1.47
N THR A 135 9.32 9.09 1.10
CA THR A 135 9.18 10.20 2.05
C THR A 135 7.86 10.11 2.79
N LEU A 136 6.76 9.87 2.07
CA LEU A 136 5.44 9.67 2.65
C LEU A 136 5.42 8.47 3.58
N SER A 137 5.94 7.32 3.12
CA SER A 137 6.15 6.12 3.93
C SER A 137 6.88 6.39 5.24
N GLY A 138 8.00 7.11 5.15
CA GLY A 138 8.83 7.48 6.31
C GLY A 138 8.06 8.39 7.27
N ALA A 139 7.36 9.40 6.76
CA ALA A 139 6.55 10.30 7.57
C ALA A 139 5.42 9.56 8.30
N LEU A 140 4.69 8.69 7.59
CA LEU A 140 3.61 7.88 8.19
C LEU A 140 4.15 6.91 9.25
N LYS A 141 5.33 6.33 9.03
CA LYS A 141 6.01 5.52 10.05
C LYS A 141 6.32 6.32 11.31
N VAL A 142 6.83 7.55 11.18
CA VAL A 142 7.10 8.42 12.34
C VAL A 142 5.81 8.73 13.10
N VAL A 143 4.72 9.03 12.40
CA VAL A 143 3.41 9.27 13.03
C VAL A 143 2.93 8.05 13.81
N ALA A 144 3.05 6.86 13.21
CA ALA A 144 2.69 5.60 13.84
C ALA A 144 3.58 5.28 15.06
N ASP A 145 4.88 5.54 14.98
CA ASP A 145 5.84 5.38 16.09
C ASP A 145 5.54 6.34 17.24
N ILE A 146 5.18 7.60 16.95
CA ILE A 146 4.75 8.55 17.99
C ILE A 146 3.47 8.07 18.66
N LEU A 147 2.49 7.59 17.89
CA LEU A 147 1.27 7.02 18.46
C LEU A 147 1.58 5.83 19.37
N ALA A 148 2.52 4.96 18.97
CA ALA A 148 2.97 3.84 19.81
C ALA A 148 3.56 4.31 21.15
N LEU A 149 4.25 5.46 21.16
CA LEU A 149 4.84 6.02 22.37
C LEU A 149 3.84 6.77 23.26
N VAL A 150 2.89 7.50 22.67
CA VAL A 150 1.94 8.35 23.40
C VAL A 150 0.68 7.57 23.80
N ARG A 151 0.17 6.69 22.93
CA ARG A 151 -1.04 5.87 23.15
C ARG A 151 -0.77 4.39 22.79
N PRO A 152 -0.04 3.63 23.63
CA PRO A 152 0.28 2.24 23.36
C PRO A 152 -0.95 1.35 23.10
N ALA A 153 -2.07 1.60 23.80
CA ALA A 153 -3.30 0.83 23.64
C ALA A 153 -3.94 1.05 22.25
N ALA A 154 -4.03 2.30 21.80
CA ALA A 154 -4.54 2.65 20.46
C ALA A 154 -3.68 2.05 19.35
N TYR A 155 -2.35 2.18 19.47
CA TYR A 155 -1.42 1.58 18.49
C TYR A 155 -1.54 0.05 18.45
N GLY A 156 -1.75 -0.59 19.61
CA GLY A 156 -1.91 -2.04 19.69
C GLY A 156 -3.15 -2.54 18.96
N ARG A 157 -4.24 -1.78 19.06
CA ARG A 157 -5.44 -2.05 18.27
C ARG A 157 -5.18 -1.86 16.78
N ALA A 158 -4.56 -0.75 16.38
CA ALA A 158 -4.24 -0.50 14.97
C ALA A 158 -3.40 -1.63 14.35
N ALA A 159 -2.41 -2.15 15.07
CA ALA A 159 -1.59 -3.27 14.63
C ALA A 159 -2.41 -4.57 14.41
N ARG A 160 -3.29 -4.93 15.36
CA ARG A 160 -4.18 -6.10 15.22
C ARG A 160 -5.19 -5.92 14.09
N VAL A 161 -5.79 -4.73 13.98
CA VAL A 161 -6.72 -4.38 12.90
C VAL A 161 -6.05 -4.50 11.54
N ARG A 162 -4.83 -3.99 11.38
CA ARG A 162 -4.05 -4.14 10.15
C ARG A 162 -3.83 -5.60 9.77
N GLN A 163 -3.55 -6.47 10.74
CA GLN A 163 -3.39 -7.90 10.47
C GLN A 163 -4.69 -8.51 9.93
N ILE A 164 -5.83 -8.18 10.54
CA ILE A 164 -7.16 -8.62 10.08
C ILE A 164 -7.45 -8.07 8.67
N VAL A 165 -7.14 -6.81 8.40
CA VAL A 165 -7.30 -6.19 7.07
C VAL A 165 -6.48 -6.92 6.02
N ARG A 166 -5.22 -7.24 6.30
CA ARG A 166 -4.36 -8.02 5.39
C ARG A 166 -4.93 -9.39 5.08
N GLN A 167 -5.48 -10.05 6.08
CA GLN A 167 -6.15 -11.35 5.90
C GLN A 167 -7.36 -11.21 4.95
N ILE A 168 -8.21 -10.20 5.15
CA ILE A 168 -9.37 -9.91 4.30
C ILE A 168 -8.95 -9.60 2.85
N LEU A 169 -7.92 -8.77 2.66
CA LEU A 169 -7.47 -8.34 1.33
C LEU A 169 -6.80 -9.44 0.50
N ARG A 170 -6.42 -10.58 1.10
CA ARG A 170 -5.93 -11.74 0.31
C ARG A 170 -7.02 -12.34 -0.58
N ASP A 171 -8.27 -12.31 -0.11
CA ASP A 171 -9.42 -12.93 -0.77
C ASP A 171 -10.33 -11.89 -1.45
N LEU A 172 -10.01 -10.60 -1.31
CA LEU A 172 -10.81 -9.49 -1.81
C LEU A 172 -10.00 -8.64 -2.78
N GLU A 173 -10.44 -8.56 -4.04
CA GLU A 173 -9.84 -7.68 -5.03
C GLU A 173 -10.17 -6.22 -4.69
N ALA A 174 -9.13 -5.42 -4.42
CA ALA A 174 -9.23 -3.99 -4.21
C ALA A 174 -8.37 -3.27 -5.27
N GLU A 175 -8.89 -2.19 -5.83
CA GLU A 175 -8.13 -1.38 -6.81
C GLU A 175 -6.92 -0.69 -6.17
N ARG A 176 -7.07 -0.26 -4.92
CA ARG A 176 -6.03 0.43 -4.13
C ARG A 176 -5.89 -0.22 -2.75
N PRO A 177 -5.36 -1.45 -2.67
CA PRO A 177 -5.24 -2.18 -1.39
C PRO A 177 -4.36 -1.42 -0.39
N TRP A 178 -3.43 -0.63 -0.92
CA TRP A 178 -2.53 0.19 -0.12
C TRP A 178 -3.24 1.22 0.74
N GLU A 179 -4.23 1.94 0.21
CA GLU A 179 -4.97 2.97 0.96
C GLU A 179 -5.65 2.33 2.20
N ILE A 180 -6.13 1.09 2.05
CA ILE A 180 -6.80 0.33 3.11
C ILE A 180 -5.81 -0.11 4.19
N GLU A 181 -4.62 -0.58 3.82
CA GLU A 181 -3.58 -0.94 4.79
C GLU A 181 -3.08 0.27 5.59
N ILE A 182 -2.89 1.42 4.93
CA ILE A 182 -2.52 2.67 5.61
C ILE A 182 -3.64 3.13 6.54
N ALA A 183 -4.88 3.08 6.07
CA ALA A 183 -6.04 3.42 6.88
C ALA A 183 -6.14 2.55 8.14
N ALA A 184 -5.81 1.25 8.06
CA ALA A 184 -5.77 0.38 9.23
C ALA A 184 -4.74 0.84 10.28
N ILE A 185 -3.52 1.21 9.84
CA ILE A 185 -2.45 1.71 10.71
C ILE A 185 -2.86 3.02 11.39
N LEU A 186 -3.50 3.92 10.65
CA LEU A 186 -3.80 5.29 11.10
C LEU A 186 -5.22 5.46 11.63
N SER A 187 -6.04 4.40 11.60
CA SER A 187 -7.44 4.39 12.05
C SER A 187 -7.64 4.96 13.46
N GLN A 188 -6.64 4.77 14.33
CA GLN A 188 -6.68 5.19 15.72
C GLN A 188 -5.97 6.53 15.98
N ILE A 189 -5.51 7.25 14.95
CA ILE A 189 -4.78 8.51 15.14
C ILE A 189 -5.64 9.60 15.80
N GLY A 190 -6.96 9.59 15.54
CA GLY A 190 -7.89 10.51 16.17
C GLY A 190 -8.04 10.30 17.68
N CYS A 191 -7.70 9.12 18.21
CA CYS A 191 -7.80 8.82 19.64
C CYS A 191 -6.87 9.66 20.52
N VAL A 192 -5.92 10.40 19.93
CA VAL A 192 -5.05 11.34 20.67
C VAL A 192 -5.84 12.39 21.45
N THR A 193 -7.08 12.70 21.05
CA THR A 193 -7.97 13.67 21.71
C THR A 193 -8.74 13.09 22.90
N LEU A 194 -8.75 11.77 23.09
CA LEU A 194 -9.58 11.09 24.10
C LEU A 194 -8.86 10.99 25.45
N PRO A 195 -9.51 11.13 26.60
CA PRO A 195 -8.93 10.72 27.88
C PRO A 195 -8.53 9.23 27.87
N ASP A 196 -7.49 8.84 28.63
CA ASP A 196 -7.01 7.45 28.67
C ASP A 196 -8.10 6.48 29.17
N GLU A 197 -8.84 6.87 30.21
CA GLU A 197 -9.94 6.06 30.76
C GLU A 197 -11.06 5.85 29.72
N THR A 198 -11.42 6.89 28.97
CA THR A 198 -12.42 6.81 27.90
C THR A 198 -11.95 5.91 26.77
N LEU A 199 -10.68 6.02 26.37
CA LEU A 199 -10.09 5.14 25.37
C LEU A 199 -10.08 3.67 25.84
N GLU A 200 -9.67 3.39 27.07
CA GLU A 200 -9.68 2.03 27.62
C GLU A 200 -11.09 1.42 27.64
N LYS A 201 -12.10 2.18 28.05
CA LYS A 201 -13.50 1.74 28.00
C LYS A 201 -13.93 1.39 26.58
N ALA A 202 -13.63 2.27 25.62
CA ALA A 202 -13.99 2.06 24.22
C ALA A 202 -13.33 0.81 23.61
N LEU A 203 -12.04 0.58 23.92
CA LEU A 203 -11.28 -0.57 23.43
C LEU A 203 -11.81 -1.91 23.98
N HIS A 204 -12.32 -1.91 25.21
CA HIS A 204 -12.82 -3.11 25.89
C HIS A 204 -14.34 -3.29 25.84
N GLY A 205 -15.06 -2.35 25.22
CA GLY A 205 -16.52 -2.38 25.17
C GLY A 205 -17.18 -2.21 26.55
N LEU A 206 -16.54 -1.45 27.44
CA LEU A 206 -17.08 -1.14 28.76
C LEU A 206 -18.14 -0.03 28.68
N PRO A 207 -19.06 0.07 29.65
CA PRO A 207 -20.05 1.14 29.70
C PRO A 207 -19.40 2.53 29.74
N MET A 208 -19.96 3.46 28.97
CA MET A 208 -19.50 4.84 28.83
C MET A 208 -20.65 5.81 29.11
N SER A 209 -20.34 7.05 29.49
CA SER A 209 -21.34 8.13 29.52
C SER A 209 -21.69 8.60 28.10
N GLU A 210 -22.78 9.35 27.95
CA GLU A 210 -23.16 9.95 26.65
C GLU A 210 -22.05 10.87 26.09
N ASP A 211 -21.36 11.62 26.96
CA ASP A 211 -20.23 12.47 26.55
C ASP A 211 -19.04 11.63 26.08
N GLU A 212 -18.73 10.53 26.77
CA GLU A 212 -17.66 9.60 26.38
C GLU A 212 -17.97 8.94 25.03
N GLU A 213 -19.21 8.47 24.83
CA GLU A 213 -19.66 7.88 23.56
C GLU A 213 -19.53 8.88 22.40
N LYS A 214 -19.92 10.15 22.64
CA LYS A 214 -19.79 11.21 21.65
C LYS A 214 -18.33 11.49 21.29
N MET A 215 -17.44 11.60 22.29
CA MET A 215 -16.01 11.79 22.05
C MET A 215 -15.44 10.65 21.19
N VAL A 216 -15.78 9.40 21.53
CA VAL A 216 -15.36 8.22 20.77
C VAL A 216 -15.93 8.24 19.35
N ALA A 217 -17.19 8.63 19.15
CA ALA A 217 -17.79 8.71 17.82
C ALA A 217 -17.16 9.79 16.92
N GLU A 218 -16.57 10.83 17.50
CA GLU A 218 -15.95 11.94 16.77
C GLU A 218 -14.49 11.67 16.37
N HIS A 219 -13.80 10.71 17.01
CA HIS A 219 -12.39 10.40 16.73
C HIS A 219 -12.07 10.09 15.25
N PRO A 220 -12.92 9.41 14.45
CA PRO A 220 -12.61 9.13 13.05
C PRO A 220 -12.57 10.41 12.21
N ALA A 221 -13.45 11.36 12.50
CA ALA A 221 -13.47 12.66 11.82
C ALA A 221 -12.19 13.44 12.12
N VAL A 222 -11.76 13.47 13.38
CA VAL A 222 -10.48 14.08 13.80
C VAL A 222 -9.31 13.42 13.06
N GLY A 223 -9.27 12.09 13.01
CA GLY A 223 -8.22 11.35 12.30
C GLY A 223 -8.18 11.66 10.81
N SER A 224 -9.34 11.75 10.17
CA SER A 224 -9.47 12.16 8.77
C SER A 224 -8.97 13.59 8.55
N ASP A 225 -9.37 14.55 9.38
CA ASP A 225 -8.96 15.96 9.24
C ASP A 225 -7.44 16.13 9.39
N LEU A 226 -6.80 15.41 10.31
CA LEU A 226 -5.34 15.39 10.45
C LEU A 226 -4.66 14.91 9.16
N LEU A 227 -5.17 13.85 8.54
CA LEU A 227 -4.57 13.23 7.35
C LEU A 227 -4.84 14.00 6.07
N ARG A 228 -5.97 14.71 5.95
CA ARG A 228 -6.29 15.55 4.77
C ARG A 228 -5.27 16.66 4.53
N THR A 229 -4.47 17.01 5.54
CA THR A 229 -3.37 17.98 5.38
C THR A 229 -2.18 17.43 4.59
N ILE A 230 -2.07 16.12 4.45
CA ILE A 230 -0.99 15.43 3.75
C ILE A 230 -1.43 15.18 2.30
N PRO A 231 -0.69 15.65 1.28
CA PRO A 231 -1.03 15.39 -0.12
C PRO A 231 -1.10 13.89 -0.42
N ARG A 232 -2.08 13.49 -1.27
CA ARG A 232 -2.33 12.09 -1.69
C ARG A 232 -2.90 11.19 -0.59
N MET A 233 -3.32 11.74 0.56
CA MET A 233 -3.98 11.00 1.65
C MET A 233 -5.51 11.15 1.66
N GLU A 234 -6.11 11.75 0.63
CA GLU A 234 -7.55 12.00 0.56
C GLU A 234 -8.35 10.70 0.67
N GLY A 235 -7.96 9.66 -0.08
CA GLY A 235 -8.61 8.34 -0.04
C GLY A 235 -8.47 7.66 1.33
N VAL A 236 -7.26 7.69 1.92
CA VAL A 236 -7.03 7.16 3.28
C VAL A 236 -7.87 7.89 4.32
N ALA A 237 -7.91 9.22 4.24
CA ALA A 237 -8.67 10.06 5.14
C ALA A 237 -10.18 9.84 5.00
N GLU A 238 -10.68 9.60 3.79
CA GLU A 238 -12.07 9.24 3.53
C GLU A 238 -12.39 7.86 4.11
N ILE A 239 -11.49 6.88 3.94
CA ILE A 239 -11.64 5.55 4.53
C ILE A 239 -11.83 5.64 6.05
N ILE A 240 -10.94 6.38 6.72
CA ILE A 240 -10.95 6.55 8.18
C ILE A 240 -12.20 7.29 8.64
N ARG A 241 -12.62 8.35 7.93
CA ARG A 241 -13.82 9.13 8.31
C ARG A 241 -15.05 8.25 8.48
N HIS A 242 -15.24 7.30 7.57
CA HIS A 242 -16.41 6.43 7.54
C HIS A 242 -16.17 5.06 8.19
N GLN A 243 -15.09 4.89 8.98
CA GLN A 243 -14.68 3.58 9.50
C GLN A 243 -15.67 2.91 10.46
N ASP A 244 -16.53 3.69 11.13
CA ASP A 244 -17.52 3.20 12.09
C ASP A 244 -18.96 3.17 11.52
N GLU A 245 -19.15 3.60 10.27
CA GLU A 245 -20.47 3.66 9.66
C GLU A 245 -21.01 2.26 9.27
N PRO A 246 -22.30 1.97 9.54
CA PRO A 246 -22.95 0.76 9.04
C PRO A 246 -22.94 0.70 7.51
N PHE A 247 -22.81 -0.50 6.96
CA PHE A 247 -23.03 -0.72 5.54
C PHE A 247 -24.51 -0.48 5.18
N THR A 248 -24.74 0.30 4.12
CA THR A 248 -26.08 0.68 3.66
C THR A 248 -26.48 0.05 2.32
N GLY A 249 -25.67 -0.89 1.78
CA GLY A 249 -26.02 -1.65 0.58
C GLY A 249 -25.62 -1.02 -0.76
N GLY A 250 -24.97 0.14 -0.77
CA GLY A 250 -24.53 0.84 -2.00
C GLY A 250 -23.01 1.02 -2.13
N GLU A 251 -22.56 1.40 -3.33
CA GLU A 251 -21.16 1.73 -3.64
C GLU A 251 -20.68 3.07 -3.04
N ALA A 252 -21.57 3.81 -2.36
CA ALA A 252 -21.26 5.12 -1.80
C ALA A 252 -20.21 5.08 -0.67
N THR A 253 -20.13 3.98 0.08
CA THR A 253 -19.12 3.80 1.12
C THR A 253 -17.88 3.13 0.52
N PRO A 254 -16.68 3.74 0.63
CA PRO A 254 -15.44 3.16 0.11
C PRO A 254 -15.25 1.71 0.58
N LEU A 255 -14.70 0.86 -0.29
CA LEU A 255 -14.39 -0.54 0.07
C LEU A 255 -13.52 -0.59 1.33
N GLY A 256 -12.54 0.30 1.43
CA GLY A 256 -11.68 0.41 2.61
C GLY A 256 -12.43 0.65 3.90
N SER A 257 -13.46 1.50 3.92
CA SER A 257 -14.27 1.76 5.13
C SER A 257 -15.07 0.54 5.53
N ARG A 258 -15.63 -0.19 4.56
CA ARG A 258 -16.35 -1.47 4.82
C ARG A 258 -15.43 -2.53 5.40
N VAL A 259 -14.20 -2.64 4.86
CA VAL A 259 -13.15 -3.53 5.36
C VAL A 259 -12.75 -3.16 6.78
N LEU A 260 -12.48 -1.87 7.03
CA LEU A 260 -12.05 -1.37 8.33
C LEU A 260 -13.14 -1.53 9.40
N LYS A 261 -14.41 -1.31 9.04
CA LYS A 261 -15.58 -1.52 9.90
C LYS A 261 -15.68 -2.96 10.42
N VAL A 262 -15.50 -3.94 9.53
CA VAL A 262 -15.50 -5.36 9.89
C VAL A 262 -14.30 -5.68 10.77
N ALA A 263 -13.10 -5.23 10.40
CA ALA A 263 -11.88 -5.49 11.15
C ALA A 263 -11.90 -4.88 12.57
N LEU A 264 -12.37 -3.64 12.72
CA LEU A 264 -12.47 -2.94 14.00
C LEU A 264 -13.48 -3.57 14.95
N ASP A 265 -14.62 -4.04 14.43
CA ASP A 265 -15.64 -4.70 15.24
C ASP A 265 -15.24 -6.11 15.61
N TYR A 266 -14.64 -6.84 14.69
CA TYR A 266 -14.07 -8.15 14.97
C TYR A 266 -13.02 -8.07 16.08
N GLU A 267 -12.06 -7.14 15.94
CA GLU A 267 -11.01 -6.94 16.94
C GLU A 267 -11.58 -6.54 18.31
N ARG A 268 -12.63 -5.69 18.35
CA ARG A 268 -13.32 -5.32 19.59
C ARG A 268 -14.01 -6.52 20.26
N LEU A 269 -14.63 -7.41 19.48
CA LEU A 269 -15.24 -8.64 20.02
C LEU A 269 -14.17 -9.57 20.61
N LEU A 270 -13.03 -9.73 19.94
CA LEU A 270 -11.89 -10.47 20.49
C LEU A 270 -11.35 -9.82 21.78
N SER A 271 -11.18 -8.49 21.78
CA SER A 271 -10.67 -7.73 22.92
C SER A 271 -11.62 -7.68 24.12
N SER A 272 -12.91 -7.98 23.93
CA SER A 272 -13.88 -8.20 25.00
C SER A 272 -13.92 -9.64 25.52
N GLY A 273 -13.05 -10.52 24.99
CA GLY A 273 -12.87 -11.90 25.45
C GLY A 273 -13.66 -12.95 24.68
N GLN A 274 -14.31 -12.59 23.55
CA GLN A 274 -15.01 -13.58 22.74
C GLN A 274 -14.03 -14.45 21.96
N ALA A 275 -14.38 -15.74 21.81
CA ALA A 275 -13.63 -16.65 20.96
C ALA A 275 -13.75 -16.22 19.47
N PRO A 276 -12.70 -16.43 18.64
CA PRO A 276 -12.70 -16.04 17.24
C PRO A 276 -13.91 -16.48 16.42
N VAL A 277 -14.40 -17.70 16.67
CA VAL A 277 -15.56 -18.29 15.98
C VAL A 277 -16.86 -17.60 16.39
N ASP A 278 -17.02 -17.28 17.67
CA ASP A 278 -18.23 -16.62 18.17
C ASP A 278 -18.26 -15.14 17.76
N ALA A 279 -17.11 -14.47 17.76
CA ALA A 279 -16.97 -13.13 17.22
C ALA A 279 -17.34 -13.07 15.73
N LEU A 280 -16.89 -14.04 14.93
CA LEU A 280 -17.26 -14.13 13.51
C LEU A 280 -18.78 -14.34 13.35
N ARG A 281 -19.36 -15.28 14.11
CA ARG A 281 -20.80 -15.55 14.08
C ARG A 281 -21.62 -14.32 14.47
N ALA A 282 -21.15 -13.52 15.44
CA ALA A 282 -21.79 -12.27 15.82
C ALA A 282 -21.82 -11.27 14.65
N LEU A 283 -20.74 -11.18 13.86
CA LEU A 283 -20.72 -10.35 12.65
C LEU A 283 -21.67 -10.87 11.57
N GLU A 284 -21.70 -12.19 11.34
CA GLU A 284 -22.59 -12.83 10.35
C GLU A 284 -24.08 -12.64 10.67
N THR A 285 -24.43 -12.59 11.96
CA THR A 285 -25.82 -12.49 12.44
C THR A 285 -26.30 -11.04 12.62
N ALA A 286 -25.41 -10.05 12.55
CA ALA A 286 -25.73 -8.63 12.72
C ALA A 286 -26.48 -7.98 11.54
N GLY A 287 -27.09 -8.79 10.66
CA GLY A 287 -27.92 -8.33 9.56
C GLY A 287 -27.13 -7.56 8.48
N SER A 288 -27.75 -6.52 7.92
CA SER A 288 -27.18 -5.72 6.82
C SER A 288 -26.14 -4.69 7.26
N ARG A 289 -25.72 -4.70 8.54
CA ARG A 289 -24.76 -3.73 9.10
C ARG A 289 -23.36 -3.84 8.47
N TYR A 290 -23.02 -5.01 7.93
CA TYR A 290 -21.72 -5.26 7.32
C TYR A 290 -21.87 -5.67 5.86
N ASP A 291 -20.84 -5.38 5.07
CA ASP A 291 -20.73 -5.95 3.74
C ASP A 291 -20.46 -7.46 3.85
N ARG A 292 -21.39 -8.24 3.30
CA ARG A 292 -21.33 -9.71 3.35
C ARG A 292 -20.08 -10.26 2.65
N ALA A 293 -19.60 -9.63 1.58
CA ALA A 293 -18.39 -10.08 0.89
C ALA A 293 -17.15 -9.96 1.79
N VAL A 294 -17.06 -8.87 2.55
CA VAL A 294 -15.97 -8.61 3.49
C VAL A 294 -16.01 -9.59 4.66
N VAL A 295 -17.18 -9.84 5.26
CA VAL A 295 -17.34 -10.81 6.35
C VAL A 295 -16.97 -12.23 5.89
N LEU A 296 -17.37 -12.62 4.68
CA LEU A 296 -17.01 -13.91 4.11
C LEU A 296 -15.50 -14.04 3.83
N ALA A 297 -14.83 -12.96 3.40
CA ALA A 297 -13.38 -12.95 3.23
C ALA A 297 -12.66 -13.18 4.57
N LEU A 298 -13.12 -12.54 5.66
CA LEU A 298 -12.60 -12.80 7.01
C LEU A 298 -12.85 -14.26 7.45
N ALA A 299 -14.04 -14.81 7.18
CA ALA A 299 -14.38 -16.18 7.58
C ALA A 299 -13.42 -17.23 6.99
N ARG A 300 -12.93 -17.01 5.77
CA ARG A 300 -12.03 -17.94 5.07
C ARG A 300 -10.63 -17.99 5.69
N THR A 301 -10.17 -16.91 6.34
CA THR A 301 -8.81 -16.85 6.88
C THR A 301 -8.66 -17.57 8.23
N LEU A 302 -9.72 -17.63 9.03
CA LEU A 302 -9.74 -18.26 10.35
C LEU A 302 -9.56 -19.79 10.33
N SER A 303 -9.58 -20.40 9.15
CA SER A 303 -9.34 -21.84 8.98
C SER A 303 -7.84 -22.22 8.93
N ALA A 304 -6.93 -21.24 9.00
CA ALA A 304 -5.51 -21.46 8.72
C ALA A 304 -4.58 -20.62 9.63
N GLU A 305 -4.49 -20.93 10.93
CA GLU A 305 -3.37 -20.45 11.75
C GLU A 305 -2.79 -21.57 12.64
N PRO A 306 -1.49 -21.89 12.50
CA PRO A 306 -0.77 -22.70 13.48
C PRO A 306 -0.50 -21.89 14.75
N ALA A 307 -0.37 -22.57 15.88
CA ALA A 307 -0.04 -21.94 17.16
C ALA A 307 1.44 -21.53 17.18
N SER A 308 1.74 -20.23 17.17
CA SER A 308 3.11 -19.74 17.35
C SER A 308 3.59 -19.97 18.79
N GLU A 309 4.82 -20.47 18.94
CA GLU A 309 5.43 -20.79 20.24
C GLU A 309 5.90 -19.53 20.98
N LYS A 310 5.59 -19.43 22.29
CA LYS A 310 6.05 -18.33 23.15
C LYS A 310 7.50 -18.55 23.57
N ARG A 311 8.32 -17.49 23.49
CA ARG A 311 9.73 -17.49 23.92
C ARG A 311 9.99 -16.31 24.85
N CYS A 312 10.59 -16.58 26.00
CA CYS A 312 11.12 -15.54 26.89
C CYS A 312 12.53 -15.16 26.41
N ILE A 313 12.77 -13.87 26.12
CA ILE A 313 14.07 -13.37 25.67
C ILE A 313 14.48 -12.10 26.42
N PRO A 314 15.78 -11.84 26.61
CA PRO A 314 16.25 -10.56 27.15
C PRO A 314 15.86 -9.38 26.24
N ILE A 315 15.59 -8.20 26.83
CA ILE A 315 15.32 -6.94 26.10
C ILE A 315 16.41 -6.66 25.07
N ALA A 316 17.68 -6.96 25.39
CA ALA A 316 18.82 -6.76 24.51
C ALA A 316 18.78 -7.62 23.23
N HIS A 317 17.97 -8.67 23.19
CA HIS A 317 17.80 -9.56 22.03
C HIS A 317 16.51 -9.28 21.25
N LEU A 318 15.72 -8.27 21.64
CA LEU A 318 14.58 -7.84 20.84
C LEU A 318 15.04 -7.29 19.50
N ALA A 319 14.39 -7.74 18.44
CA ALA A 319 14.62 -7.24 17.09
C ALA A 319 13.30 -6.77 16.47
N PRO A 320 13.34 -5.79 15.55
CA PRO A 320 12.16 -5.39 14.79
C PRO A 320 11.51 -6.59 14.10
N GLY A 321 10.18 -6.64 14.08
CA GLY A 321 9.41 -7.73 13.47
C GLY A 321 9.05 -8.89 14.42
N MET A 322 9.64 -8.96 15.62
CA MET A 322 9.14 -9.87 16.67
C MET A 322 7.74 -9.43 17.14
N VAL A 323 6.90 -10.34 17.63
CA VAL A 323 5.58 -9.98 18.17
C VAL A 323 5.56 -10.16 19.68
N ILE A 324 5.11 -9.15 20.41
CA ILE A 324 5.00 -9.18 21.87
C ILE A 324 3.90 -10.15 22.29
N ALA A 325 4.23 -11.13 23.11
CA ALA A 325 3.28 -12.15 23.53
C ALA A 325 2.38 -11.70 24.69
N GLU A 326 2.86 -10.77 25.53
CA GLU A 326 2.20 -10.36 26.79
C GLU A 326 2.39 -8.86 27.04
N ASP A 327 1.43 -8.25 27.75
CA ASP A 327 1.48 -6.83 28.11
C ASP A 327 2.76 -6.51 28.90
N ILE A 328 3.51 -5.52 28.44
CA ILE A 328 4.70 -5.05 29.13
C ILE A 328 4.32 -3.81 29.93
N ARG A 329 4.39 -3.94 31.25
CA ARG A 329 4.11 -2.86 32.19
C ARG A 329 5.35 -2.54 33.01
N THR A 330 5.45 -1.29 33.45
CA THR A 330 6.40 -0.93 34.50
C THR A 330 6.00 -1.58 35.84
N LYS A 331 6.92 -1.61 36.80
CA LYS A 331 6.66 -2.04 38.18
C LYS A 331 5.57 -1.21 38.88
N SER A 332 5.30 0.02 38.44
CA SER A 332 4.20 0.85 38.94
C SER A 332 2.87 0.62 38.23
N GLY A 333 2.81 -0.29 37.25
CA GLY A 333 1.59 -0.68 36.52
C GLY A 333 1.35 0.07 35.20
N LEU A 334 2.16 1.10 34.88
CA LEU A 334 2.06 1.83 33.62
C LEU A 334 2.31 0.90 32.42
N LEU A 335 1.38 0.86 31.46
CA LEU A 335 1.52 0.10 30.21
C LEU A 335 2.56 0.76 29.30
N LEU A 336 3.59 0.00 28.93
CA LEU A 336 4.61 0.42 27.98
C LEU A 336 4.29 -0.07 26.58
N ILE A 337 3.92 -1.35 26.45
CA ILE A 337 3.68 -2.04 25.17
C ILE A 337 2.58 -3.07 25.39
N ARG A 338 1.62 -3.13 24.47
CA ARG A 338 0.49 -4.06 24.51
C ARG A 338 0.85 -5.37 23.80
N HIS A 339 0.35 -6.51 24.28
CA HIS A 339 0.49 -7.78 23.56
C HIS A 339 -0.09 -7.71 22.13
N GLY A 340 0.48 -8.55 21.25
CA GLY A 340 0.15 -8.61 19.83
C GLY A 340 0.81 -7.50 18.98
N GLN A 341 1.58 -6.59 19.58
CA GLN A 341 2.31 -5.57 18.85
C GLN A 341 3.57 -6.15 18.21
N GLU A 342 3.78 -5.81 16.93
CA GLU A 342 5.06 -6.00 16.25
C GLU A 342 6.08 -5.02 16.84
N VAL A 343 7.25 -5.52 17.20
CA VAL A 343 8.34 -4.78 17.80
C VAL A 343 8.91 -3.81 16.76
N THR A 344 8.98 -2.53 17.13
CA THR A 344 9.64 -1.48 16.36
C THR A 344 10.94 -1.04 17.02
N GLU A 345 11.80 -0.32 16.29
CA GLU A 345 13.03 0.26 16.86
C GLU A 345 12.74 1.24 18.01
N SER A 346 11.67 2.02 17.89
CA SER A 346 11.23 2.99 18.90
C SER A 346 10.78 2.29 20.20
N MET A 347 10.10 1.14 20.08
CA MET A 347 9.73 0.29 21.20
C MET A 347 10.95 -0.31 21.91
N ILE A 348 11.94 -0.81 21.16
CA ILE A 348 13.18 -1.37 21.72
C ILE A 348 13.91 -0.29 22.52
N LEU A 349 14.07 0.91 21.96
CA LEU A 349 14.70 2.03 22.65
C LEU A 349 13.96 2.42 23.92
N ARG A 350 12.63 2.48 23.87
CA ARG A 350 11.79 2.75 25.05
C ARG A 350 12.03 1.70 26.13
N LEU A 351 11.92 0.42 25.81
CA LEU A 351 12.13 -0.66 26.78
C LEU A 351 13.53 -0.63 27.39
N ALA A 352 14.57 -0.42 26.58
CA ALA A 352 15.94 -0.31 27.05
C ALA A 352 16.11 0.83 28.06
N ASN A 353 15.46 1.98 27.85
CA ASN A 353 15.51 3.11 28.78
C ASN A 353 14.83 2.79 30.13
N PHE A 354 13.66 2.13 30.10
CA PHE A 354 12.97 1.73 31.33
C PHE A 354 13.71 0.61 32.07
N ALA A 355 14.32 -0.33 31.34
CA ALA A 355 15.11 -1.42 31.92
C ALA A 355 16.37 -0.90 32.62
N ARG A 356 17.07 0.08 32.03
CA ARG A 356 18.22 0.75 32.67
C ARG A 356 17.89 1.39 34.02
N LEU A 357 16.65 1.83 34.20
CA LEU A 357 16.16 2.40 35.47
C LEU A 357 15.59 1.34 36.41
N GLY A 358 15.63 0.05 36.03
CA GLY A 358 15.03 -1.04 36.79
C GLY A 358 13.51 -0.96 36.90
N LEU A 359 12.84 -0.25 36.00
CA LEU A 359 11.39 0.00 36.03
C LEU A 359 10.57 -1.09 35.33
N VAL A 360 11.20 -1.97 34.56
CA VAL A 360 10.57 -3.11 33.85
C VAL A 360 11.43 -4.35 34.05
N HIS A 361 10.89 -5.54 33.80
CA HIS A 361 11.65 -6.78 33.78
C HIS A 361 12.63 -6.82 32.60
N ASP A 362 13.81 -7.41 32.80
CA ASP A 362 14.85 -7.51 31.77
C ASP A 362 14.54 -8.53 30.67
N GLU A 363 13.56 -9.41 30.91
CA GLU A 363 13.11 -10.43 29.98
C GLU A 363 11.65 -10.20 29.57
N ILE A 364 11.34 -10.49 28.31
CA ILE A 364 10.04 -10.27 27.68
C ILE A 364 9.63 -11.52 26.91
N ASN A 365 8.35 -11.85 26.99
CA ASN A 365 7.75 -12.91 26.19
C ASN A 365 7.40 -12.40 24.79
N VAL A 366 7.94 -13.07 23.77
CA VAL A 366 7.64 -12.83 22.35
C VAL A 366 7.11 -14.10 21.69
N LEU A 367 6.33 -13.96 20.63
CA LEU A 367 5.95 -15.08 19.76
C LEU A 367 7.08 -15.30 18.74
N ALA A 368 7.53 -16.56 18.59
CA ALA A 368 8.50 -16.89 17.56
C ALA A 368 7.89 -16.60 16.18
N PRO A 369 8.63 -15.94 15.26
CA PRO A 369 8.16 -15.84 13.90
C PRO A 369 8.07 -17.26 13.33
N ASP A 370 6.88 -17.69 12.94
CA ASP A 370 6.77 -18.70 11.88
C ASP A 370 7.60 -18.18 10.70
N ALA A 371 8.43 -19.06 10.11
CA ALA A 371 9.41 -18.80 9.05
C ALA A 371 9.21 -17.45 8.34
N PRO A 372 10.25 -16.60 8.24
CA PRO A 372 10.14 -15.15 8.11
C PRO A 372 8.90 -14.80 7.32
N ALA A 373 7.86 -14.31 8.02
CA ALA A 373 6.70 -13.73 7.36
C ALA A 373 7.26 -12.87 6.24
N ALA A 374 6.97 -13.27 4.99
CA ALA A 374 7.55 -12.65 3.80
C ALA A 374 7.57 -11.15 4.06
N ALA A 375 8.78 -10.58 4.09
CA ALA A 375 9.06 -9.28 4.67
C ALA A 375 7.84 -8.39 4.48
N THR A 376 7.23 -7.95 5.59
CA THR A 376 6.15 -6.95 5.57
C THR A 376 6.53 -5.98 4.46
N PRO A 377 5.75 -5.89 3.37
CA PRO A 377 6.07 -4.96 2.31
C PRO A 377 6.30 -3.65 3.03
N ALA A 378 7.51 -3.10 2.92
CA ALA A 378 7.76 -1.81 3.49
C ALA A 378 6.62 -0.90 3.00
N LEU A 379 6.25 0.16 3.73
CA LEU A 379 5.35 1.17 3.16
C LEU A 379 5.78 1.59 1.73
N GLN A 380 7.06 1.39 1.38
CA GLN A 380 7.72 1.51 0.08
C GLN A 380 7.29 0.51 -1.03
N GLU A 381 6.64 -0.61 -0.70
CA GLU A 381 6.07 -1.59 -1.65
C GLU A 381 4.54 -1.47 -1.76
N VAL A 382 3.93 -0.72 -0.83
CA VAL A 382 2.49 -0.48 -0.71
C VAL A 382 2.14 0.83 -1.43
N LEU A 383 2.99 1.86 -1.34
CA LEU A 383 2.94 3.08 -2.14
C LEU A 383 3.72 2.94 -3.45
#